data_AF-A0A5C5V1D2-F1
#
_entry.id   AF-A0A5C5V1D2-F1
#
_cell.length_a   1.000
_cell.length_b   1.000
_cell.length_c   1.000
_cell.angle_alpha   90.00
_cell.angle_beta   90.00
_cell.angle_gamma   90.00
#
_symmetry.space_group_name_H-M   'P 1'
#
loop_
_entity.id
_entity.type
_entity.pdbx_description
1 polymer ?
#
loop_
_entity_poly.entity_id
_entity_poly.type
_entity_poly.pdbx_seq_one_letter_code
_entity_poly.pdbx_strand_id
1 'polypeptide(L)'
;MNTPLRALTTICVSIATAALVVGCSSKEDKWTRGRPPVYPANGQVMLDGQPVAEAMVTFQPVDESGKGGAARTDANGYFEAQTFEPGDGLTEGAHRVAIQKTKMVDRQGNEVTVIYEPGDAIERNFLPAKYAKYEKSDIEVQIDPVSENDLGQIQLTK
;
A
#
# COMPACT_ATOMS: atom_id res chain seq x y z
N MET A 1 47.44 64.43 -1.55
CA MET A 1 47.59 64.75 -2.98
C MET A 1 47.25 63.53 -3.81
N ASN A 2 46.08 63.61 -4.44
CA ASN A 2 45.62 63.05 -5.71
C ASN A 2 45.95 61.59 -6.07
N THR A 3 44.87 60.79 -6.16
CA THR A 3 44.76 59.50 -6.84
C THR A 3 45.10 59.60 -8.34
N PRO A 4 45.32 58.47 -9.01
CA PRO A 4 44.31 58.12 -10.01
C PRO A 4 43.88 56.65 -10.01
N LEU A 5 42.55 56.55 -10.01
CA LEU A 5 41.67 55.54 -10.55
C LEU A 5 42.21 54.92 -11.86
N ARG A 6 42.32 53.58 -11.92
CA ARG A 6 42.20 52.83 -13.17
C ARG A 6 41.26 51.65 -13.00
N ALA A 7 40.31 51.62 -13.89
CA ALA A 7 39.17 50.75 -13.96
C ALA A 7 39.49 49.42 -14.69
N LEU A 8 38.77 48.38 -14.27
CA LEU A 8 38.25 47.26 -15.06
C LEU A 8 39.22 46.33 -15.80
N THR A 9 39.37 45.10 -15.29
CA THR A 9 39.47 43.86 -16.08
C THR A 9 39.03 42.69 -15.16
N THR A 10 37.75 42.32 -15.13
CA THR A 10 37.14 41.21 -15.90
C THR A 10 37.48 39.82 -15.33
N ILE A 11 36.44 39.19 -14.75
CA ILE A 11 36.15 37.74 -14.68
C ILE A 11 37.06 36.87 -13.79
N CYS A 12 36.52 36.47 -12.65
CA CYS A 12 36.64 35.11 -12.09
C CYS A 12 35.52 34.93 -11.04
N VAL A 13 34.28 34.95 -11.52
CA VAL A 13 33.10 34.54 -10.76
C VAL A 13 33.13 33.00 -10.65
N SER A 14 32.80 32.51 -9.45
CA SER A 14 32.32 31.15 -9.15
C SER A 14 33.21 29.95 -9.50
N ILE A 15 34.06 29.53 -8.56
CA ILE A 15 34.44 28.12 -8.38
C ILE A 15 34.05 27.74 -6.94
N ALA A 16 32.75 27.61 -6.72
CA ALA A 16 32.18 27.01 -5.52
C ALA A 16 31.07 26.09 -6.01
N THR A 17 31.02 24.87 -5.47
CA THR A 17 29.98 23.85 -5.69
C THR A 17 30.21 22.93 -6.90
N ALA A 18 31.03 21.88 -6.73
CA ALA A 18 30.94 20.70 -7.59
C ALA A 18 31.32 19.42 -6.83
N ALA A 19 30.41 18.45 -6.91
CA ALA A 19 30.61 17.01 -6.72
C ALA A 19 30.73 16.44 -5.28
N LEU A 20 29.62 16.49 -4.55
CA LEU A 20 29.24 15.40 -3.63
C LEU A 20 27.79 14.98 -3.92
N VAL A 21 27.54 14.52 -5.15
CA VAL A 21 26.36 13.70 -5.43
C VAL A 21 26.86 12.26 -5.50
N VAL A 22 27.14 11.68 -4.33
CA VAL A 22 27.31 10.24 -4.24
C VAL A 22 25.90 9.67 -4.35
N GLY A 23 25.49 9.42 -5.58
CA GLY A 23 24.23 8.76 -5.88
C GLY A 23 24.22 7.41 -5.18
N CYS A 24 23.26 7.24 -4.28
CA CYS A 24 22.96 5.94 -3.69
C CYS A 24 22.34 5.10 -4.80
N SER A 25 23.17 4.38 -5.58
CA SER A 25 22.65 3.41 -6.53
C SER A 25 22.16 2.21 -5.72
N SER A 26 20.85 2.08 -5.58
CA SER A 26 20.20 0.84 -5.14
C SER A 26 20.74 -0.29 -6.01
N LYS A 27 21.56 -1.18 -5.45
CA LYS A 27 22.04 -2.36 -6.17
C LYS A 27 20.81 -3.21 -6.47
N GLU A 28 20.43 -3.30 -7.74
CA GLU A 28 19.49 -4.31 -8.20
C GLU A 28 20.04 -5.69 -7.84
N ASP A 29 19.46 -6.34 -6.83
CA ASP A 29 19.72 -7.74 -6.60
C ASP A 29 18.86 -8.58 -7.57
N LYS A 30 19.27 -9.83 -7.78
CA LYS A 30 18.57 -10.73 -8.71
C LYS A 30 17.11 -11.01 -8.33
N TRP A 31 16.68 -10.68 -7.11
CA TRP A 31 15.35 -10.94 -6.56
C TRP A 31 14.39 -9.75 -6.72
N THR A 32 14.91 -8.55 -6.98
CA THR A 32 14.12 -7.34 -7.26
C THR A 32 14.08 -6.95 -8.73
N ARG A 33 15.00 -7.47 -9.55
CA ARG A 33 15.08 -7.18 -10.99
C ARG A 33 13.76 -7.52 -11.71
N GLY A 34 13.22 -6.53 -12.41
CA GLY A 34 12.03 -6.69 -13.25
C GLY A 34 10.69 -6.62 -12.49
N ARG A 35 10.70 -6.21 -11.21
CA ARG A 35 9.46 -5.84 -10.52
C ARG A 35 8.87 -4.57 -11.18
N PRO A 36 7.56 -4.54 -11.51
CA PRO A 36 6.90 -3.30 -11.88
C PRO A 36 7.00 -2.28 -10.73
N PRO A 37 6.96 -0.97 -11.04
CA PRO A 37 6.89 0.05 -10.02
C PRO A 37 5.60 -0.11 -9.19
N VAL A 38 5.69 0.30 -7.94
CA VAL A 38 4.58 0.34 -6.99
C VAL A 38 4.45 1.75 -6.44
N TYR A 39 3.23 2.13 -6.13
CA TYR A 39 2.86 3.46 -5.67
C TYR A 39 2.12 3.35 -4.35
N PRO A 40 2.46 4.16 -3.34
CA PRO A 40 1.80 4.14 -2.03
C PRO A 40 0.28 4.16 -2.21
N ALA A 41 -0.42 3.32 -1.46
CA ALA A 41 -1.87 3.23 -1.50
C ALA A 41 -2.38 2.86 -0.11
N ASN A 42 -3.34 3.63 0.38
CA ASN A 42 -3.87 3.48 1.73
C ASN A 42 -5.35 3.87 1.78
N GLY A 43 -6.03 3.49 2.86
CA GLY A 43 -7.45 3.81 3.01
C GLY A 43 -8.03 3.22 4.29
N GLN A 44 -9.35 3.21 4.39
CA GLN A 44 -10.06 2.75 5.57
C GLN A 44 -11.23 1.83 5.20
N VAL A 45 -11.40 0.72 5.91
CA VAL A 45 -12.53 -0.20 5.73
C VAL A 45 -13.54 0.00 6.85
N MET A 46 -14.80 0.19 6.50
CA MET A 46 -15.91 0.25 7.46
C MET A 46 -17.00 -0.76 7.10
N LEU A 47 -17.74 -1.24 8.10
CA LEU A 47 -18.95 -2.03 7.94
C LEU A 47 -20.08 -1.33 8.67
N ASP A 48 -21.14 -0.95 7.94
CA ASP A 48 -22.29 -0.22 8.48
C ASP A 48 -21.86 1.02 9.31
N GLY A 49 -20.82 1.72 8.85
CA GLY A 49 -20.26 2.92 9.51
C GLY A 49 -19.32 2.64 10.69
N GLN A 50 -18.99 1.39 11.00
CA GLN A 50 -18.03 1.01 12.04
C GLN A 50 -16.70 0.55 11.45
N PRO A 51 -15.54 0.96 11.99
CA PRO A 51 -14.25 0.54 11.48
C PRO A 51 -14.05 -0.97 11.59
N VAL A 52 -13.54 -1.59 10.53
CA VAL A 52 -13.30 -3.04 10.50
C VAL A 52 -11.84 -3.31 10.80
N ALA A 53 -11.54 -3.68 12.04
CA ALA A 53 -10.19 -4.08 12.43
C ALA A 53 -9.81 -5.50 11.98
N GLU A 54 -8.52 -5.71 11.73
CA GLU A 54 -7.88 -6.99 11.38
C GLU A 54 -8.44 -7.67 10.13
N ALA A 55 -9.12 -6.94 9.26
CA ALA A 55 -9.52 -7.44 7.95
C ALA A 55 -8.30 -7.58 7.05
N MET A 56 -8.28 -8.65 6.27
CA MET A 56 -7.41 -8.80 5.12
C MET A 56 -8.08 -8.13 3.92
N VAL A 57 -7.38 -7.17 3.33
CA VAL A 57 -7.75 -6.52 2.07
C VAL A 57 -6.80 -7.06 1.02
N THR A 58 -7.32 -7.61 -0.08
CA THR A 58 -6.50 -8.10 -1.18
C THR A 58 -6.87 -7.37 -2.47
N PHE A 59 -5.86 -7.12 -3.29
CA PHE A 59 -5.96 -6.32 -4.51
C PHE A 59 -5.54 -7.18 -5.69
N GLN A 60 -6.46 -7.39 -6.62
CA GLN A 60 -6.20 -8.09 -7.88
C GLN A 60 -6.12 -7.07 -9.01
N PRO A 61 -4.95 -6.88 -9.65
CA PRO A 61 -4.84 -6.01 -10.81
C PRO A 61 -5.72 -6.53 -11.94
N VAL A 62 -6.39 -5.63 -12.65
CA VAL A 62 -7.17 -5.95 -13.85
C VAL A 62 -6.23 -6.23 -15.04
N ASP A 63 -5.08 -5.55 -15.10
CA ASP A 63 -4.03 -5.80 -16.07
C ASP A 63 -3.13 -6.97 -15.61
N GLU A 64 -2.91 -7.95 -16.50
CA GLU A 64 -2.09 -9.15 -16.21
C GLU A 64 -0.61 -8.83 -15.92
N SER A 65 -0.12 -7.68 -16.39
CA SER A 65 1.24 -7.21 -16.10
C SER A 65 1.39 -6.72 -14.66
N GLY A 66 0.30 -6.26 -14.04
CA GLY A 66 0.24 -5.85 -12.65
C GLY A 66 0.58 -6.97 -11.67
N LYS A 67 0.76 -6.62 -10.40
CA LYS A 67 1.04 -7.59 -9.34
C LYS A 67 0.05 -7.40 -8.21
N GLY A 68 -0.48 -8.52 -7.72
CA GLY A 68 -1.44 -8.51 -6.62
C GLY A 68 -0.81 -7.98 -5.34
N GLY A 69 -1.60 -7.26 -4.57
CA GLY A 69 -1.19 -6.71 -3.28
C GLY A 69 -2.14 -7.11 -2.17
N ALA A 70 -1.74 -6.78 -0.94
CA ALA A 70 -2.54 -7.02 0.24
C ALA A 70 -2.32 -5.93 1.29
N ALA A 71 -3.24 -5.84 2.24
CA ALA A 71 -3.13 -5.02 3.42
C ALA A 71 -3.87 -5.68 4.58
N ARG A 72 -3.48 -5.34 5.81
CA ARG A 72 -4.23 -5.69 7.01
C ARG A 72 -4.70 -4.42 7.70
N THR A 73 -5.99 -4.35 8.02
CA THR A 73 -6.53 -3.17 8.69
C THR A 73 -6.17 -3.14 10.18
N ASP A 74 -5.89 -1.95 10.69
CA ASP A 74 -5.63 -1.67 12.10
C ASP A 74 -6.93 -1.54 12.92
N ALA A 75 -6.83 -1.15 14.20
CA ALA A 75 -7.98 -0.95 15.08
C ALA A 75 -8.99 0.10 14.59
N ASN A 76 -8.53 1.07 13.79
CA ASN A 76 -9.36 2.12 13.18
C ASN A 76 -9.87 1.72 11.78
N GLY A 77 -9.61 0.49 11.33
CA GLY A 77 -9.95 0.05 9.98
C GLY A 77 -9.02 0.60 8.90
N TYR A 78 -7.97 1.35 9.28
CA TYR A 78 -6.99 1.92 8.37
C TYR A 78 -6.05 0.84 7.84
N PHE A 79 -5.65 0.94 6.58
CA PHE A 79 -4.70 0.02 5.97
C PHE A 79 -3.70 0.76 5.09
N GLU A 80 -2.49 0.20 5.01
CA GLU A 80 -1.46 0.53 4.02
C GLU A 80 -1.24 -0.71 3.16
N ALA A 81 -1.38 -0.56 1.85
CA ALA A 81 -1.21 -1.66 0.92
C ALA A 81 0.27 -1.95 0.64
N GLN A 82 0.55 -3.21 0.32
CA GLN A 82 1.86 -3.69 -0.05
C GLN A 82 1.76 -4.74 -1.17
N THR A 83 2.79 -4.79 -2.01
CA THR A 83 2.97 -5.75 -3.10
C THR A 83 4.22 -6.58 -2.86
N PHE A 84 5.39 -5.96 -2.65
CA PHE A 84 6.66 -6.68 -2.50
C PHE A 84 7.31 -6.48 -1.14
N GLU A 85 7.25 -5.27 -0.62
CA GLU A 85 7.81 -4.84 0.65
C GLU A 85 6.73 -4.21 1.52
N PRO A 86 6.86 -4.23 2.86
CA PRO A 86 5.86 -3.62 3.73
C PRO A 86 5.62 -2.14 3.40
N GLY A 87 4.36 -1.79 3.11
CA GLY A 87 3.93 -0.42 2.79
C GLY A 87 4.38 0.14 1.43
N ASP A 88 4.95 -0.67 0.54
CA ASP A 88 5.43 -0.19 -0.77
C ASP A 88 4.30 0.16 -1.76
N GLY A 89 3.07 -0.21 -1.43
CA GLY A 89 1.88 0.12 -2.19
C GLY A 89 1.51 -0.91 -3.26
N LEU A 90 0.91 -0.42 -4.34
CA LEU A 90 0.30 -1.24 -5.39
C LEU A 90 0.84 -0.87 -6.76
N THR A 91 0.80 -1.80 -7.70
CA THR A 91 1.10 -1.49 -9.10
C THR A 91 0.11 -0.48 -9.67
N GLU A 92 0.50 0.23 -10.73
CA GLU A 92 -0.40 1.17 -11.43
C GLU A 92 -1.66 0.48 -11.97
N GLY A 93 -2.77 1.23 -12.03
CA GLY A 93 -3.98 0.82 -12.74
C GLY A 93 -5.12 0.35 -11.84
N ALA A 94 -6.14 -0.21 -12.47
CA ALA A 94 -7.35 -0.67 -11.79
C ALA A 94 -7.11 -1.99 -11.05
N HIS A 95 -7.57 -2.07 -9.81
CA HIS A 95 -7.50 -3.26 -8.96
C HIS A 95 -8.89 -3.60 -8.41
N ARG A 96 -9.33 -4.83 -8.61
CA ARG A 96 -10.48 -5.39 -7.90
C ARG A 96 -10.09 -5.70 -6.47
N VAL A 97 -10.99 -5.43 -5.54
CA VAL A 97 -10.71 -5.58 -4.11
C VAL A 97 -11.57 -6.69 -3.52
N ALA A 98 -10.97 -7.57 -2.73
CA ALA A 98 -11.68 -8.49 -1.85
C ALA A 98 -11.29 -8.21 -0.40
N ILE A 99 -12.27 -8.33 0.50
CA ILE A 99 -12.10 -8.01 1.91
C ILE A 99 -12.70 -9.13 2.75
N GLN A 100 -11.90 -9.69 3.65
CA GLN A 100 -12.30 -10.76 4.55
C GLN A 100 -11.83 -10.45 5.96
N LYS A 101 -12.71 -10.64 6.95
CA LYS A 101 -12.32 -10.65 8.36
C LYS A 101 -12.51 -12.06 8.88
N THR A 102 -11.46 -12.85 8.76
CA THR A 102 -11.52 -14.26 9.06
C THR A 102 -10.84 -14.57 10.38
N LYS A 103 -11.54 -15.26 11.28
CA LYS A 103 -11.02 -15.74 12.56
C LYS A 103 -11.32 -17.22 12.73
N MET A 104 -10.50 -17.89 13.55
CA MET A 104 -10.80 -19.24 14.02
C MET A 104 -11.81 -19.15 15.17
N VAL A 105 -12.88 -19.93 15.10
CA VAL A 105 -13.93 -19.96 16.12
C VAL A 105 -14.21 -21.38 16.60
N ASP A 106 -14.52 -21.53 17.88
CA ASP A 106 -14.93 -22.81 18.46
C ASP A 106 -16.34 -23.25 18.02
N ARG A 107 -16.80 -24.40 18.54
CA ARG A 107 -18.16 -24.92 18.31
C ARG A 107 -19.28 -23.98 18.78
N GLN A 108 -18.99 -23.06 19.69
CA GLN A 108 -19.92 -22.07 20.21
C GLN A 108 -19.86 -20.74 19.43
N GLY A 109 -18.88 -20.59 18.55
CA GLY A 109 -18.66 -19.39 17.74
C GLY A 109 -17.77 -18.34 18.40
N ASN A 110 -17.10 -18.66 19.51
CA ASN A 110 -16.14 -17.77 20.16
C ASN A 110 -14.81 -17.80 19.41
N GLU A 111 -14.17 -16.64 19.25
CA GLU A 111 -12.82 -16.56 18.67
C GLU A 111 -11.82 -17.32 19.54
N VAL A 112 -10.99 -18.16 18.90
CA VAL A 112 -9.95 -18.94 19.56
C VAL A 112 -8.61 -18.70 18.88
N THR A 113 -7.57 -18.49 19.68
CA THR A 113 -6.20 -18.27 19.20
C THR A 113 -5.30 -19.50 19.36
N VAL A 114 -5.77 -20.51 20.10
CA VAL A 114 -5.06 -21.76 20.35
C VAL A 114 -5.98 -22.93 19.99
N ILE A 115 -5.47 -23.84 19.17
CA ILE A 115 -6.17 -25.05 18.74
C ILE A 115 -5.43 -26.23 19.39
N TYR A 116 -6.08 -26.92 20.31
CA TYR A 116 -5.50 -28.07 21.02
C TYR A 116 -5.65 -29.36 20.22
N GLU A 117 -6.81 -29.56 19.58
CA GLU A 117 -7.11 -30.74 18.78
C GLU A 117 -7.60 -30.35 17.37
N PRO A 118 -7.23 -31.13 16.32
CA PRO A 118 -7.79 -30.94 14.99
C PRO A 118 -9.33 -30.98 15.00
N GLY A 119 -9.97 -29.94 14.45
CA GLY A 119 -11.42 -29.85 14.34
C GLY A 119 -12.13 -29.14 15.50
N ASP A 120 -11.39 -28.64 16.50
CA ASP A 120 -11.98 -27.82 17.57
C ASP A 120 -12.29 -26.38 17.15
N ALA A 121 -11.70 -25.91 16.06
CA ALA A 121 -11.93 -24.59 15.53
C ALA A 121 -12.20 -24.65 14.03
N ILE A 122 -13.13 -23.81 13.58
CA ILE A 122 -13.41 -23.58 12.17
C ILE A 122 -13.08 -22.14 11.79
N GLU A 123 -12.74 -21.95 10.53
CA GLU A 123 -12.57 -20.63 9.96
C GLU A 123 -13.94 -19.98 9.71
N ARG A 124 -14.13 -18.76 10.23
CA ARG A 124 -15.36 -17.97 10.01
C ARG A 124 -15.01 -16.57 9.52
N ASN A 125 -15.65 -16.16 8.40
CA ASN A 125 -15.62 -14.77 7.95
C ASN A 125 -16.74 -13.97 8.64
N PHE A 126 -16.37 -12.83 9.21
CA PHE A 126 -17.26 -11.90 9.90
C PHE A 126 -17.78 -10.77 9.01
N LEU A 127 -17.41 -10.77 7.72
CA LEU A 127 -17.93 -9.85 6.71
C LEU A 127 -18.92 -10.57 5.77
N PRO A 128 -19.85 -9.82 5.14
CA PRO A 128 -20.74 -10.38 4.12
C PRO A 128 -19.97 -11.09 3.01
N ALA A 129 -20.42 -12.29 2.65
CA ALA A 129 -19.69 -13.19 1.76
C ALA A 129 -19.42 -12.63 0.35
N LYS A 130 -20.17 -11.60 -0.09
CA LYS A 130 -19.95 -10.94 -1.38
C LYS A 130 -18.59 -10.25 -1.45
N TYR A 131 -18.14 -9.65 -0.34
CA TYR A 131 -16.87 -8.92 -0.29
C TYR A 131 -15.64 -9.82 -0.33
N ALA A 132 -15.80 -11.12 -0.03
CA ALA A 132 -14.71 -12.10 -0.07
C ALA A 132 -14.33 -12.53 -1.50
N LYS A 133 -14.98 -11.98 -2.54
CA LYS A 133 -14.81 -12.41 -3.94
C LYS A 133 -14.64 -11.20 -4.82
N TYR A 134 -13.56 -11.13 -5.59
CA TYR A 134 -13.27 -10.01 -6.50
C TYR A 134 -14.42 -9.73 -7.48
N GLU A 135 -15.10 -10.77 -7.95
CA GLU A 135 -16.18 -10.65 -8.94
C GLU A 135 -17.54 -10.29 -8.32
N LYS A 136 -17.64 -10.25 -6.98
CA LYS A 136 -18.91 -9.98 -6.27
C LYS A 136 -18.81 -8.85 -5.24
N SER A 137 -17.62 -8.33 -5.00
CA SER A 137 -17.42 -7.25 -4.04
C SER A 137 -17.97 -5.92 -4.57
N ASP A 138 -17.98 -5.76 -5.89
CA ASP A 138 -18.25 -4.49 -6.60
C ASP A 138 -17.33 -3.35 -6.13
N ILE A 139 -16.13 -3.69 -5.64
CA ILE A 139 -15.11 -2.74 -5.20
C ILE A 139 -13.94 -2.77 -6.18
N GLU A 140 -13.68 -1.62 -6.79
CA GLU A 140 -12.52 -1.37 -7.64
C GLU A 140 -11.84 -0.08 -7.19
N VAL A 141 -10.51 -0.08 -7.19
CA VAL A 141 -9.68 1.08 -6.86
C VAL A 141 -8.71 1.37 -8.00
N GLN A 142 -8.41 2.64 -8.21
CA GLN A 142 -7.47 3.08 -9.24
C GLN A 142 -6.19 3.57 -8.57
N ILE A 143 -5.05 3.04 -9.02
CA ILE A 143 -3.72 3.47 -8.57
C ILE A 143 -3.09 4.32 -9.65
N ASP A 144 -2.71 5.54 -9.27
CA ASP A 144 -2.14 6.56 -10.13
C ASP A 144 -0.66 6.82 -9.76
N PRO A 145 0.26 6.90 -10.75
CA PRO A 145 1.68 7.11 -10.49
C PRO A 145 2.09 8.42 -9.82
N VAL A 146 1.24 9.45 -9.88
CA VAL A 146 1.56 10.81 -9.42
C VAL A 146 0.72 11.25 -8.22
N SER A 147 -0.31 10.49 -7.85
CA SER A 147 -1.19 10.81 -6.72
C SER A 147 -0.73 10.13 -5.42
N GLU A 148 -1.27 10.59 -4.28
CA GLU A 148 -1.04 9.95 -2.98
C GLU A 148 -1.79 8.62 -2.82
N ASN A 149 -2.73 8.34 -3.74
CA ASN A 149 -3.65 7.19 -3.73
C ASN A 149 -4.28 6.93 -2.34
N ASP A 150 -4.82 7.99 -1.72
CA ASP A 150 -5.78 7.85 -0.63
C ASP A 150 -7.11 7.32 -1.20
N LEU A 151 -7.38 6.05 -0.91
CA LEU A 151 -8.54 5.31 -1.38
C LEU A 151 -9.81 5.63 -0.57
N GLY A 152 -9.70 6.50 0.44
CA GLY A 152 -10.81 6.93 1.28
C GLY A 152 -11.44 5.78 2.08
N GLN A 153 -12.74 5.90 2.34
CA GLN A 153 -13.51 4.89 3.07
C GLN A 153 -14.17 3.89 2.12
N ILE A 154 -13.77 2.63 2.22
CA ILE A 154 -14.45 1.49 1.61
C ILE A 154 -15.60 1.07 2.53
N GLN A 155 -16.82 1.46 2.16
CA GLN A 155 -18.02 1.15 2.93
C GLN A 155 -18.60 -0.21 2.57
N LEU A 156 -18.62 -1.11 3.55
CA LEU A 156 -19.26 -2.41 3.49
C LEU A 156 -20.66 -2.33 4.10
N THR A 157 -21.59 -3.11 3.55
CA THR A 157 -22.98 -3.22 3.99
C THR A 157 -23.40 -4.68 4.11
N LYS A 158 -24.16 -5.00 5.16
CA LYS A 158 -24.69 -6.36 5.40
C LYS A 158 -25.66 -6.85 4.34
#